data_AF-A0A7W0Z570-F1
#
_entry.id   AF-A0A7W0Z570-F1
#
_cell.length_a   1.000
_cell.length_b   1.000
_cell.length_c   1.000
_cell.angle_alpha   90.00
_cell.angle_beta   90.00
_cell.angle_gamma   90.00
#
_symmetry.space_group_name_H-M   'P 1'
#
loop_
_entity.id
_entity.type
_entity.pdbx_description
1 polymer ?
#
loop_
_entity_poly.entity_id
_entity_poly.type
_entity_poly.pdbx_seq_one_letter_code
_entity_poly.pdbx_strand_id
1 'polypeptide(L)' 'MAYRSYRYGRWLGGPDPLAEPYDVAAAVDELGDAVLAGDGPSEALRALLRRGTQGMRGLDELRREVRNRL' A
#
# COMPACT_ATOMS: atom_id res chain seq x y z
N MET A 1 -37.01 -15.24 -6.31
CA MET A 1 -35.72 -14.57 -6.57
C MET A 1 -35.45 -13.58 -5.45
N ALA A 2 -34.38 -13.76 -4.69
CA ALA A 2 -34.02 -12.83 -3.60
C ALA A 2 -33.24 -11.64 -4.19
N TYR A 3 -33.77 -10.42 -4.05
CA TYR A 3 -33.06 -9.20 -4.40
C TYR A 3 -31.99 -8.93 -3.34
N ARG A 4 -30.72 -8.89 -3.76
CA ARG A 4 -29.60 -8.50 -2.90
C ARG A 4 -29.78 -7.03 -2.53
N SER A 5 -30.14 -6.76 -1.27
CA SER A 5 -30.27 -5.39 -0.78
C SER A 5 -28.88 -4.78 -0.59
N TYR A 6 -28.65 -3.65 -1.25
CA TYR A 6 -27.45 -2.85 -1.01
C TYR A 6 -27.68 -1.96 0.21
N ARG A 7 -26.77 -2.00 1.18
CA ARG A 7 -26.77 -1.09 2.33
C ARG A 7 -25.75 0.00 2.09
N TYR A 8 -26.22 1.23 1.95
CA TYR A 8 -25.38 2.42 1.93
C TYR A 8 -25.25 2.98 3.35
N GLY A 9 -24.04 3.28 3.77
CA GLY A 9 -23.73 3.93 5.06
C GLY A 9 -23.42 5.41 4.88
N ARG A 10 -23.29 6.14 5.99
CA ARG A 10 -22.79 7.52 5.93
C ARG A 10 -21.39 7.53 5.34
N TRP A 11 -21.13 8.43 4.40
CA TRP A 11 -19.79 8.74 3.96
C TRP A 11 -19.02 9.35 5.13
N LEU A 12 -17.90 8.73 5.52
CA LEU A 12 -17.06 9.18 6.63
C LEU A 12 -15.88 10.04 6.19
N GLY A 13 -15.83 10.42 4.91
CA GLY A 13 -14.63 11.01 4.30
C GLY A 13 -13.63 9.92 3.94
N GLY A 14 -13.26 9.87 2.66
CA GLY A 14 -12.14 9.10 2.15
C GLY A 14 -11.10 10.06 1.57
N PRO A 15 -9.94 9.54 1.15
CA PRO A 15 -9.00 10.32 0.34
C PRO A 15 -9.75 10.97 -0.83
N ASP A 16 -9.36 12.19 -1.20
CA ASP A 16 -9.92 12.86 -2.37
C ASP A 16 -9.75 11.94 -3.60
N PRO A 17 -10.83 11.55 -4.28
CA PRO A 17 -10.72 10.69 -5.46
C PRO A 17 -9.99 11.37 -6.62
N LEU A 18 -9.84 12.70 -6.58
CA LEU A 18 -9.10 13.51 -7.54
C LEU A 18 -7.73 13.96 -7.01
N ALA A 19 -7.30 13.46 -5.84
CA ALA A 19 -5.93 13.66 -5.38
C ALA A 19 -4.94 13.16 -6.43
N GLU A 20 -3.79 13.82 -6.50
CA GLU A 20 -2.70 13.36 -7.35
C GLU A 20 -2.37 11.90 -7.02
N PRO A 21 -2.26 11.02 -8.03
CA PRO A 21 -1.89 9.63 -7.81
C PRO A 21 -0.55 9.54 -7.07
N TYR A 22 -0.37 8.47 -6.31
CA TYR A 22 0.93 8.16 -5.73
C TYR A 22 1.96 8.00 -6.84
N ASP A 23 3.15 8.56 -6.63
CA ASP A 23 4.30 8.32 -7.49
C ASP A 23 4.79 6.88 -7.30
N VAL A 24 4.27 5.99 -8.14
CA VAL A 24 4.64 4.57 -8.15
C VAL A 24 5.93 4.31 -8.91
N ALA A 25 6.48 5.29 -9.66
CA ALA A 25 7.64 5.06 -10.51
C ALA A 25 8.87 4.69 -9.68
N ALA A 26 9.12 5.45 -8.60
CA ALA A 26 10.22 5.16 -7.68
C ALA A 26 10.12 3.76 -7.04
N ALA A 27 8.89 3.31 -6.74
CA ALA A 27 8.65 1.99 -6.17
C ALA A 27 8.93 0.86 -7.19
N VAL A 28 8.60 1.11 -8.46
CA VAL A 28 8.83 0.17 -9.56
C VAL A 28 10.32 0.08 -9.90
N ASP A 29 11.02 1.21 -9.92
CA ASP A 29 12.48 1.24 -10.16
C ASP A 29 13.23 0.43 -9.10
N GLU A 30 12.91 0.65 -7.82
CA GLU A 30 13.57 -0.07 -6.72
C GLU A 30 13.24 -1.58 -6.71
N LEU A 31 12.02 -1.94 -7.09
CA LEU A 31 11.65 -3.34 -7.30
C LEU A 31 12.46 -3.96 -8.44
N GLY A 32 12.64 -3.20 -9.54
CA GLY A 32 13.47 -3.57 -10.67
C GLY A 32 14.92 -3.83 -10.27
N ASP A 33 15.51 -2.91 -9.50
CA ASP A 33 16.88 -3.05 -8.99
C ASP A 33 17.06 -4.32 -8.15
N ALA A 34 16.12 -4.62 -7.25
CA ALA A 34 16.18 -5.83 -6.43
C ALA A 34 16.09 -7.12 -7.26
N VAL A 35 15.19 -7.15 -8.26
CA VAL A 35 15.05 -8.31 -9.16
C VAL A 35 16.30 -8.47 -10.04
N LEU A 36 16.85 -7.37 -10.56
CA LEU A 36 18.07 -7.40 -11.35
C LEU A 36 19.30 -7.79 -10.52
N ALA A 37 19.29 -7.54 -9.20
CA ALA A 37 20.29 -8.01 -8.26
C ALA A 37 20.18 -9.53 -7.93
N GLY A 38 19.11 -10.19 -8.38
CA GLY A 38 18.92 -11.64 -8.24
C GLY A 38 17.80 -12.06 -7.29
N ASP A 39 17.07 -11.12 -6.69
CA ASP A 39 15.95 -11.45 -5.82
C ASP A 39 14.77 -12.00 -6.63
N GLY A 40 14.02 -12.92 -6.01
CA GLY A 40 12.74 -13.37 -6.55
C GLY A 40 11.72 -12.21 -6.57
N PRO A 41 10.92 -12.01 -7.64
CA PRO A 41 9.97 -10.90 -7.74
C PRO A 41 8.99 -10.78 -6.56
N SER A 42 8.46 -11.91 -6.10
CA SER A 42 7.56 -11.96 -4.94
C SER A 42 8.25 -11.61 -3.63
N GLU A 43 9.54 -11.97 -3.49
CA GLU A 43 10.35 -11.68 -2.32
C GLU A 43 10.71 -10.19 -2.27
N ALA A 44 11.19 -9.65 -3.39
CA ALA A 44 11.51 -8.24 -3.55
C ALA A 44 10.28 -7.36 -3.26
N LEU A 45 9.09 -7.72 -3.78
CA LEU A 45 7.84 -7.03 -3.47
C LEU A 45 7.51 -7.09 -1.97
N ARG A 46 7.69 -8.25 -1.33
CA ARG A 46 7.41 -8.40 0.10
C ARG A 46 8.36 -7.56 0.95
N ALA A 47 9.63 -7.47 0.57
CA ALA A 47 10.62 -6.63 1.23
C ALA A 47 10.28 -5.15 1.08
N LEU A 48 9.96 -4.72 -0.15
CA LEU A 48 9.51 -3.36 -0.48
C LEU A 48 8.29 -2.95 0.37
N LEU A 49 7.25 -3.79 0.43
CA LEU A 49 6.05 -3.51 1.23
C LEU A 49 6.34 -3.45 2.74
N ARG A 50 7.27 -4.26 3.24
CA ARG A 50 7.64 -4.25 4.66
C ARG A 50 8.37 -2.98 5.05
N ARG A 51 9.38 -2.58 4.27
CA ARG A 51 10.20 -1.41 4.60
C ARG A 51 9.55 -0.09 4.18
N GLY A 52 8.70 -0.10 3.14
CA GLY A 52 8.14 1.10 2.52
C GLY A 52 9.03 1.66 1.40
N THR A 53 8.57 2.72 0.76
CA THR A 53 9.29 3.43 -0.31
C THR A 53 9.12 4.95 -0.15
N GLN A 54 9.70 5.74 -1.04
CA GLN A 54 9.59 7.20 -1.00
C GLN A 54 8.10 7.62 -1.00
N GLY A 55 7.71 8.40 0.01
CA GLY A 55 6.33 8.86 0.17
C GLY A 55 5.34 7.84 0.75
N MET A 56 5.74 6.59 1.00
CA MET A 56 4.85 5.56 1.56
C MET A 56 5.48 4.81 2.73
N ARG A 57 4.82 4.86 3.89
CA ARG A 57 5.21 4.11 5.08
C ARG A 57 5.15 2.60 4.83
N GLY A 58 6.14 1.88 5.32
CA GLY A 58 6.19 0.42 5.26
C GLY A 58 5.20 -0.23 6.23
N LEU A 59 4.82 -1.47 5.95
CA LEU A 59 3.96 -2.26 6.82
C LEU A 59 4.52 -2.42 8.24
N ASP A 60 5.84 -2.43 8.39
CA ASP A 60 6.47 -2.54 9.71
C ASP A 60 6.31 -1.25 10.52
N GLU A 61 6.34 -0.09 9.87
CA GLU A 61 6.07 1.20 10.51
C GLU A 61 4.60 1.35 10.86
N LEU A 62 3.69 0.99 9.95
CA LEU A 62 2.25 1.01 10.20
C LEU A 62 1.86 0.12 11.37
N ARG A 63 2.45 -1.08 11.47
CA ARG A 63 2.26 -1.98 12.62
C ARG A 63 2.73 -1.35 13.93
N ARG A 64 3.85 -0.62 13.91
CA ARG A 64 4.38 0.09 15.07
C ARG A 64 3.44 1.23 15.48
N GLU A 65 2.94 2.00 14.52
CA GLU A 65 2.01 3.10 14.75
C GLU A 65 0.70 2.62 15.39
N VAL A 66 0.09 1.56 14.86
CA VAL A 66 -1.11 0.94 15.44
C VAL A 66 -0.85 0.48 16.87
N ARG A 67 0.30 -0.15 17.13
CA ARG A 67 0.66 -0.62 18.47
C ARG A 67 0.82 0.51 19.48
N ASN A 68 1.38 1.65 19.06
CA ASN A 68 1.57 2.80 19.94
C ASN A 68 0.26 3.56 20.26
N ARG A 69 -0.80 3.32 19.49
CA ARG A 69 -2.12 3.93 19.68
C ARG A 69 -3.07 3.07 20.54
N LEU A 70 -2.69 1.83 20.84
CA LEU A 70 -3.42 0.89 21.71
C LEU A 70 -2.85 0.95 23.14
#